data_AF-A0A8R7U133-F1
#
_entry.id   AF-A0A8R7U133-F1
#
_cell.length_a   1.000
_cell.length_b   1.000
_cell.length_c   1.000
_cell.angle_alpha   90.00
_cell.angle_beta   90.00
_cell.angle_gamma   90.00
#
_symmetry.space_group_name_H-M   'P 1'
#
loop_
_entity.id
_entity.type
_entity.pdbx_description
1 polymer ?
#
loop_
_entity_poly.entity_id
_entity_poly.type
_entity_poly.pdbx_seq_one_letter_code
_entity_poly.pdbx_strand_id
1 'polypeptide(L)'
;MEDQCKAMQNALRTTMPHTRHRWCRWHVLKVLKEKIGHVYIKHSLFKKEFHAIVNEETDVESFERRWHQLIKKYKLQGNKYLRRIFKWRDMWAMPYFMGTFCAGMTSTQQSESANHLLKKFISRSSPMHLFVKQYNKLLESRSQAEDKANYVSKQTRRRLVIGATIEIDAAAVYTKALYEKISHELFRSGSFDARRSKPGHVYKVKLSPQLALTDYDKKIFTIKVEDGWDLVTCDCGFFDHVGLLCCHSLKVLVQNNIGKIPLRNIVKRWTLWARESRPLHLANEVEMGELSSQITYRRNVLYVAAMDLIKEAESGSESFQTAFTAICEAK
;
A
#
# COMPACT_ATOMS: atom_id res chain seq x y z
N MET A 1 9.06 -11.69 -7.37
CA MET A 1 8.31 -11.60 -8.65
C MET A 1 9.33 -11.54 -9.74
N GLU A 2 9.23 -12.39 -10.76
CA GLU A 2 10.27 -12.50 -11.79
C GLU A 2 9.69 -12.77 -13.18
N ASP A 3 10.55 -12.63 -14.18
CA ASP A 3 10.26 -12.89 -15.59
C ASP A 3 10.36 -14.40 -15.87
N GLN A 4 9.24 -15.12 -15.66
CA GLN A 4 8.97 -16.51 -16.12
C GLN A 4 10.17 -17.49 -16.11
N CYS A 5 11.09 -17.38 -15.15
CA CYS A 5 12.34 -18.15 -15.13
C CYS A 5 12.18 -19.45 -14.35
N LYS A 6 12.31 -20.59 -15.04
CA LYS A 6 12.12 -21.92 -14.44
C LYS A 6 13.22 -22.29 -13.45
N ALA A 7 14.47 -21.86 -13.70
CA ALA A 7 15.59 -22.12 -12.81
C ALA A 7 15.39 -21.43 -11.44
N MET A 8 14.98 -20.16 -11.45
CA MET A 8 14.69 -19.41 -10.24
C MET A 8 13.50 -19.99 -9.46
N GLN A 9 12.45 -20.43 -10.17
CA GLN A 9 11.31 -21.09 -9.53
C GLN A 9 11.73 -22.37 -8.78
N ASN A 10 12.63 -23.17 -9.34
CA ASN A 10 13.14 -24.37 -8.69
C ASN A 10 14.05 -24.03 -7.50
N ALA A 11 14.93 -23.04 -7.65
CA ALA A 11 15.81 -22.58 -6.59
C ALA A 11 15.00 -22.06 -5.39
N LEU A 12 14.03 -21.16 -5.62
CA LEU A 12 13.17 -20.60 -4.57
C LEU A 12 12.37 -21.67 -3.82
N ARG A 13 11.90 -22.71 -4.52
CA ARG A 13 11.21 -23.83 -3.87
C ARG A 13 12.11 -24.57 -2.87
N THR A 14 13.41 -24.60 -3.15
CA THR A 14 14.39 -25.31 -2.33
C THR A 14 14.92 -24.42 -1.20
N THR A 15 15.22 -23.16 -1.48
CA THR A 15 15.89 -22.25 -0.53
C THR A 15 14.91 -21.42 0.30
N MET A 16 13.70 -21.18 -0.19
CA MET A 16 12.69 -20.33 0.47
C MET A 16 11.28 -20.93 0.33
N PRO A 17 11.00 -22.08 0.97
CA PRO A 17 9.75 -22.84 0.75
C PRO A 17 8.49 -22.08 1.17
N HIS A 18 8.58 -21.17 2.14
CA HIS A 18 7.48 -20.32 2.59
C HIS A 18 7.29 -19.06 1.73
N THR A 19 8.17 -18.82 0.74
CA THR A 19 8.04 -17.68 -0.16
C THR A 19 7.16 -18.03 -1.35
N ARG A 20 6.10 -17.24 -1.53
CA ARG A 20 5.22 -17.38 -2.68
C ARG A 20 5.86 -16.75 -3.92
N HIS A 21 6.45 -17.57 -4.78
CA HIS A 21 6.94 -17.15 -6.09
C HIS A 21 5.78 -16.74 -7.01
N ARG A 22 5.96 -15.67 -7.78
CA ARG A 22 4.97 -15.12 -8.72
C ARG A 22 5.64 -14.56 -9.96
N TRP A 23 4.91 -14.60 -11.06
CA TRP A 23 5.32 -13.94 -12.29
C TRP A 23 5.09 -12.45 -12.22
N CYS A 24 6.00 -11.71 -12.86
CA CYS A 24 5.84 -10.30 -13.08
C CYS A 24 4.56 -10.03 -13.91
N ARG A 25 3.57 -9.40 -13.28
CA ARG A 25 2.33 -8.99 -13.93
C ARG A 25 2.56 -8.08 -15.13
N TRP A 26 3.43 -7.07 -15.01
CA TRP A 26 3.70 -6.14 -16.12
C TRP A 26 4.27 -6.87 -17.33
N HIS A 27 5.22 -7.79 -17.12
CA HIS A 27 5.82 -8.58 -18.18
C HIS A 27 4.78 -9.48 -18.85
N VAL A 28 3.93 -10.15 -18.05
CA VAL A 28 2.80 -10.93 -18.57
C VAL A 28 1.89 -10.07 -19.45
N LEU A 29 1.54 -8.86 -19.00
CA LEU A 29 0.66 -7.93 -19.73
C LEU A 29 1.31 -7.28 -20.95
N LYS A 30 2.62 -7.02 -20.92
CA LYS A 30 3.37 -6.51 -22.06
C LYS A 30 3.39 -7.54 -23.18
N VAL A 31 3.81 -8.77 -22.88
CA VAL A 31 3.84 -9.86 -23.87
C VAL A 31 2.43 -10.16 -24.36
N LEU A 32 1.42 -10.08 -23.48
CA LEU A 32 0.02 -10.21 -23.88
C LEU A 32 -0.38 -9.15 -24.91
N LYS A 33 -0.10 -7.87 -24.63
CA LYS A 33 -0.38 -6.77 -25.56
C LYS A 33 0.30 -6.97 -26.92
N GLU A 34 1.53 -7.49 -26.93
CA GLU A 34 2.23 -7.85 -28.19
C GLU A 34 1.50 -8.97 -28.95
N LYS A 35 1.01 -10.00 -28.25
CA LYS A 35 0.32 -11.16 -28.87
C LYS A 35 -1.12 -10.88 -29.30
N ILE A 36 -1.79 -9.90 -28.71
CA ILE A 36 -3.17 -9.53 -29.08
C ILE A 36 -3.30 -8.05 -29.49
N GLY A 37 -2.21 -7.44 -29.96
CA GLY A 37 -2.18 -6.04 -30.37
C GLY A 37 -3.23 -5.68 -31.43
N HIS A 38 -3.48 -6.59 -32.38
CA HIS A 38 -4.54 -6.42 -33.39
C HIS A 38 -5.95 -6.29 -32.78
N VAL A 39 -6.22 -6.97 -31.67
CA VAL A 39 -7.50 -6.88 -30.94
C VAL A 39 -7.62 -5.53 -30.24
N TYR A 40 -6.53 -5.07 -29.63
CA TYR A 40 -6.47 -3.75 -28.97
C TYR A 40 -6.75 -2.60 -29.94
N ILE A 41 -6.27 -2.70 -31.18
CA ILE A 41 -6.47 -1.68 -32.22
C ILE A 41 -7.90 -1.76 -32.76
N LYS A 42 -8.40 -2.97 -33.04
CA LYS A 42 -9.71 -3.18 -33.65
C LYS A 42 -10.88 -2.92 -32.69
N HIS A 43 -10.68 -3.09 -31.38
CA HIS A 43 -11.74 -3.03 -30.38
C HIS A 43 -11.34 -2.20 -29.16
N SER A 44 -11.70 -0.92 -29.14
CA SER A 44 -11.45 -0.02 -28.01
C SER A 44 -12.09 -0.51 -26.69
N LEU A 45 -13.29 -1.11 -26.78
CA LEU A 45 -13.99 -1.69 -25.63
C LEU A 45 -13.26 -2.91 -25.03
N PHE A 46 -12.58 -3.72 -25.86
CA PHE A 46 -11.84 -4.88 -25.38
C PHE A 46 -10.80 -4.47 -24.35
N LYS A 47 -10.05 -3.40 -24.66
CA LYS A 47 -9.02 -2.87 -23.77
C LYS A 47 -9.62 -2.51 -22.41
N LYS A 48 -10.75 -1.80 -22.39
CA LYS A 48 -11.42 -1.39 -21.14
C LYS A 48 -11.88 -2.61 -20.33
N GLU A 49 -12.59 -3.54 -20.97
CA GLU A 49 -13.10 -4.76 -20.30
C GLU A 49 -11.98 -5.67 -19.79
N PHE A 50 -10.92 -5.85 -20.60
CA PHE A 50 -9.75 -6.64 -20.23
C PHE A 50 -9.02 -6.04 -19.02
N HIS A 51 -8.78 -4.72 -19.02
CA HIS A 51 -8.13 -4.05 -17.90
C HIS A 51 -8.99 -4.09 -16.63
N ALA A 52 -10.32 -3.98 -16.74
CA ALA A 52 -11.21 -4.14 -15.59
C ALA A 52 -11.08 -5.55 -14.98
N ILE A 53 -11.14 -6.60 -15.81
CA ILE A 53 -10.99 -7.99 -15.34
C ILE A 53 -9.64 -8.19 -14.65
N VAL A 54 -8.58 -7.65 -15.23
CA VAL A 54 -7.23 -7.95 -14.74
C VAL A 54 -6.85 -7.08 -13.54
N ASN A 55 -7.27 -5.81 -13.48
CA ASN A 55 -6.90 -4.85 -12.43
C ASN A 55 -7.88 -4.79 -11.26
N GLU A 56 -9.17 -5.03 -11.49
CA GLU A 56 -10.21 -4.72 -10.50
C GLU A 56 -10.79 -5.98 -9.87
N GLU A 57 -10.72 -7.14 -10.55
CA GLU A 57 -11.19 -8.39 -9.96
C GLU A 57 -10.27 -8.87 -8.85
N THR A 58 -10.89 -9.06 -7.69
CA THR A 58 -10.26 -9.62 -6.49
C THR A 58 -10.75 -11.02 -6.15
N ASP A 59 -11.84 -11.46 -6.77
CA ASP A 59 -12.46 -12.76 -6.54
C ASP A 59 -12.13 -13.74 -7.66
N VAL A 60 -11.84 -15.00 -7.31
CA VAL A 60 -11.37 -16.03 -8.24
C VAL A 60 -12.48 -16.45 -9.20
N GLU A 61 -13.69 -16.72 -8.68
CA GLU A 61 -14.82 -17.17 -9.50
C GLU A 61 -15.25 -16.09 -10.49
N SER A 62 -15.36 -14.85 -10.01
CA SER A 62 -15.69 -13.67 -10.82
C SER A 62 -14.65 -13.43 -11.92
N PHE A 63 -13.36 -13.52 -11.58
CA PHE A 63 -12.27 -13.40 -12.54
C PHE A 63 -12.36 -14.46 -13.63
N GLU A 64 -12.49 -15.74 -13.27
CA GLU A 64 -12.57 -16.82 -14.25
C GLU A 64 -13.80 -16.68 -15.14
N ARG A 65 -14.97 -16.42 -14.56
CA ARG A 65 -16.21 -16.25 -15.32
C ARG A 65 -16.07 -15.12 -16.34
N ARG A 66 -15.62 -13.93 -15.92
CA ARG A 66 -15.45 -12.78 -16.81
C ARG A 66 -14.35 -12.99 -17.85
N TRP A 67 -13.27 -13.66 -17.48
CA TRP A 67 -12.23 -14.05 -18.42
C TRP A 67 -12.81 -14.88 -19.56
N HIS A 68 -13.56 -15.95 -19.25
CA HIS A 68 -14.18 -16.79 -20.27
C HIS A 68 -15.20 -16.03 -21.12
N GLN A 69 -16.00 -15.15 -20.51
CA GLN A 69 -16.95 -14.28 -21.24
C GLN A 69 -16.22 -13.36 -22.22
N LEU A 70 -15.14 -12.70 -21.80
CA LEU A 70 -14.33 -11.83 -22.65
C LEU A 70 -13.73 -12.62 -23.82
N ILE A 71 -13.11 -13.76 -23.55
CA ILE A 71 -12.49 -14.60 -24.59
C ILE A 71 -13.53 -15.06 -25.62
N LYS A 72 -14.75 -15.43 -25.17
CA LYS A 72 -15.84 -15.82 -26.07
C LYS A 72 -16.36 -14.65 -26.91
N LYS A 73 -16.59 -13.50 -26.27
CA LYS A 73 -17.12 -12.28 -26.92
C LYS A 73 -16.25 -11.80 -28.08
N TYR A 74 -14.94 -11.88 -27.93
CA TYR A 74 -13.98 -11.45 -28.95
C TYR A 74 -13.43 -12.58 -29.81
N LYS A 75 -14.00 -13.79 -29.73
CA LYS A 75 -13.61 -14.98 -30.51
C LYS A 75 -12.12 -15.35 -30.38
N LEU A 76 -11.57 -15.26 -29.17
CA LEU A 76 -10.14 -15.44 -28.88
C LEU A 76 -9.77 -16.85 -28.37
N GLN A 77 -10.70 -17.81 -28.41
CA GLN A 77 -10.51 -19.16 -27.88
C GLN A 77 -9.31 -19.90 -28.51
N GLY A 78 -9.03 -19.64 -29.79
CA GLY A 78 -7.91 -20.25 -30.53
C GLY A 78 -6.53 -19.68 -30.16
N ASN A 79 -6.45 -18.59 -29.40
CA ASN A 79 -5.18 -17.94 -29.11
C ASN A 79 -4.35 -18.78 -28.12
N LYS A 80 -3.27 -19.40 -28.63
CA LYS A 80 -2.37 -20.26 -27.85
C LYS A 80 -1.79 -19.54 -26.61
N TYR A 81 -1.47 -18.25 -26.72
CA TYR A 81 -0.89 -17.49 -25.63
C TYR A 81 -1.91 -17.20 -24.52
N LEU A 82 -3.13 -16.77 -24.86
CA LEU A 82 -4.21 -16.52 -23.90
C LEU A 82 -4.57 -17.78 -23.10
N ARG A 83 -4.59 -18.95 -23.76
CA ARG A 83 -4.77 -20.24 -23.06
C ARG A 83 -3.61 -20.53 -22.11
N ARG A 84 -2.37 -20.29 -22.54
CA ARG A 84 -1.17 -20.52 -21.71
C ARG A 84 -1.17 -19.65 -20.46
N ILE A 85 -1.43 -18.35 -20.58
CA ILE A 85 -1.44 -17.46 -19.41
C ILE A 85 -2.61 -17.76 -18.48
N PHE A 86 -3.75 -18.21 -19.00
CA PHE A 86 -4.88 -18.61 -18.17
C PHE A 86 -4.59 -19.91 -17.41
N LYS A 87 -3.87 -20.85 -18.03
CA LYS A 87 -3.38 -22.06 -17.35
C LYS A 87 -2.53 -21.71 -16.12
N TRP A 88 -1.72 -20.66 -16.21
CA TRP A 88 -0.82 -20.19 -15.14
C TRP A 88 -1.36 -18.95 -14.42
N ARG A 89 -2.68 -18.76 -14.38
CA ARG A 89 -3.34 -17.57 -13.78
C ARG A 89 -3.02 -17.38 -12.30
N ASP A 90 -2.86 -18.47 -11.56
CA ASP A 90 -2.43 -18.51 -10.17
C ASP A 90 -1.08 -17.81 -9.92
N MET A 91 -0.21 -17.77 -10.94
CA MET A 91 1.12 -17.17 -10.85
C MET A 91 1.14 -15.65 -11.07
N TRP A 92 0.11 -15.05 -11.67
CA TRP A 92 0.15 -13.63 -12.07
C TRP A 92 -1.15 -12.83 -11.82
N ALA A 93 -2.30 -13.49 -11.73
CA ALA A 93 -3.60 -12.83 -11.58
C ALA A 93 -3.87 -12.48 -10.11
N MET A 94 -4.32 -11.24 -9.88
CA MET A 94 -4.51 -10.64 -8.56
C MET A 94 -5.40 -11.46 -7.60
N PRO A 95 -6.56 -12.01 -8.02
CA PRO A 95 -7.44 -12.77 -7.13
C PRO A 95 -6.76 -13.90 -6.36
N TYR A 96 -5.77 -14.56 -6.98
CA TYR A 96 -5.13 -15.73 -6.41
C TYR A 96 -4.20 -15.41 -5.24
N PHE A 97 -3.81 -14.16 -5.05
CA PHE A 97 -2.86 -13.75 -4.00
C PHE A 97 -3.33 -12.55 -3.19
N MET A 98 -4.64 -12.28 -3.19
CA MET A 98 -5.22 -11.24 -2.34
C MET A 98 -4.95 -11.49 -0.85
N GLY A 99 -4.95 -12.74 -0.39
CA GLY A 99 -4.56 -13.10 0.99
C GLY A 99 -3.05 -13.08 1.27
N THR A 100 -2.22 -12.59 0.35
CA THR A 100 -0.76 -12.50 0.54
C THR A 100 -0.35 -11.04 0.66
N PHE A 101 0.30 -10.68 1.77
CA PHE A 101 0.84 -9.34 1.96
C PHE A 101 1.94 -9.04 0.95
N CYS A 102 1.69 -8.05 0.10
CA CYS A 102 2.60 -7.63 -0.97
C CYS A 102 2.93 -6.15 -0.89
N ALA A 103 2.43 -5.44 0.12
CA ALA A 103 2.68 -4.02 0.30
C ALA A 103 2.32 -3.16 -0.94
N GLY A 104 1.31 -3.58 -1.71
CA GLY A 104 0.91 -2.96 -2.97
C GLY A 104 1.85 -3.23 -4.17
N MET A 105 2.86 -4.08 -4.00
CA MET A 105 3.76 -4.52 -5.08
C MET A 105 3.09 -5.63 -5.91
N THR A 106 2.10 -5.25 -6.71
CA THR A 106 1.43 -6.14 -7.69
C THR A 106 2.12 -6.16 -9.05
N SER A 107 3.08 -5.28 -9.30
CA SER A 107 3.82 -5.17 -10.58
C SER A 107 5.31 -4.87 -10.38
N THR A 108 6.11 -5.09 -11.42
CA THR A 108 7.53 -4.70 -11.50
C THR A 108 7.77 -3.24 -11.84
N GLN A 109 6.76 -2.36 -11.80
CA GLN A 109 6.99 -0.92 -12.00
C GLN A 109 8.14 -0.40 -11.11
N GLN A 110 8.31 -0.96 -9.91
CA GLN A 110 9.43 -0.62 -9.03
C GLN A 110 10.78 -1.09 -9.57
N SER A 111 10.93 -2.32 -10.08
CA SER A 111 12.22 -2.79 -10.64
C SER A 111 12.54 -2.17 -11.99
N GLU A 112 11.54 -1.83 -12.81
CA GLU A 112 11.74 -1.05 -14.04
C GLU A 112 12.10 0.40 -13.75
N SER A 113 11.48 1.02 -12.74
CA SER A 113 11.93 2.32 -12.25
C SER A 113 13.37 2.23 -11.75
N ALA A 114 13.74 1.20 -11.00
CA ALA A 114 15.11 0.99 -10.53
C ALA A 114 16.09 0.81 -11.71
N ASN A 115 15.73 0.03 -12.73
CA ASN A 115 16.53 -0.13 -13.94
C ASN A 115 16.67 1.16 -14.74
N HIS A 116 15.59 1.93 -14.88
CA HIS A 116 15.61 3.24 -15.52
C HIS A 116 16.49 4.23 -14.74
N LEU A 117 16.40 4.22 -13.42
CA LEU A 117 17.22 5.03 -12.53
C LEU A 117 18.70 4.63 -12.62
N LEU A 118 19.01 3.34 -12.61
CA LEU A 118 20.36 2.84 -12.82
C LEU A 118 20.92 3.31 -14.17
N LYS A 119 20.14 3.19 -15.25
CA LYS A 119 20.53 3.67 -16.59
C LYS A 119 20.75 5.19 -16.66
N LYS A 120 20.15 5.97 -15.76
CA LYS A 120 20.36 7.43 -15.66
C LYS A 120 21.71 7.78 -15.01
N PHE A 121 22.19 6.95 -14.09
CA PHE A 121 23.44 7.18 -13.35
C PHE A 121 24.64 6.44 -13.96
N ILE A 122 24.39 5.30 -14.60
CA ILE A 122 25.41 4.34 -15.04
C ILE A 122 25.28 4.15 -16.56
N SER A 123 26.35 4.46 -17.28
CA SER A 123 26.43 4.19 -18.72
C SER A 123 26.61 2.69 -18.98
N ARG A 124 26.08 2.18 -20.10
CA ARG A 124 26.12 0.75 -20.44
C ARG A 124 27.55 0.19 -20.55
N SER A 125 28.53 1.04 -20.84
CA SER A 125 29.94 0.66 -21.00
C SER A 125 30.84 1.19 -19.87
N SER A 126 30.27 1.49 -18.69
CA SER A 126 31.06 1.98 -17.56
C SER A 126 31.98 0.87 -17.01
N PRO A 127 33.30 1.11 -16.88
CA PRO A 127 34.20 0.18 -16.21
C PRO A 127 33.80 0.01 -14.74
N MET A 128 34.12 -1.15 -14.14
CA MET A 128 33.62 -1.56 -12.81
C MET A 128 33.87 -0.53 -11.70
N HIS A 129 35.03 0.12 -11.67
CA HIS A 129 35.31 1.13 -10.66
C HIS A 129 34.39 2.37 -10.79
N LEU A 130 34.02 2.76 -12.02
CA LEU A 130 33.03 3.83 -12.25
C LEU A 130 31.62 3.36 -11.95
N PHE A 131 31.30 2.08 -12.23
CA PHE A 131 30.02 1.50 -11.84
C PHE A 131 29.80 1.63 -10.32
N VAL A 132 30.74 1.17 -9.50
CA VAL A 132 30.63 1.23 -8.03
C VAL A 132 30.49 2.67 -7.56
N LYS A 133 31.31 3.59 -8.10
CA LYS A 133 31.24 5.00 -7.75
C LYS A 133 29.88 5.62 -8.06
N GLN A 134 29.32 5.35 -9.25
CA GLN A 134 28.01 5.89 -9.65
C GLN A 134 26.86 5.21 -8.92
N TYR A 135 27.00 3.92 -8.60
CA TYR A 135 26.03 3.19 -7.79
C TYR A 135 25.95 3.75 -6.36
N ASN A 136 27.08 4.04 -5.71
CA ASN A 136 27.10 4.67 -4.39
C ASN A 136 26.45 6.05 -4.42
N LYS A 137 26.72 6.86 -5.45
CA LYS A 137 26.02 8.15 -5.66
C LYS A 137 24.51 7.99 -5.82
N LEU A 138 24.07 6.95 -6.53
CA LEU A 138 22.65 6.62 -6.65
C LEU A 138 22.06 6.28 -5.26
N LEU A 139 22.75 5.49 -4.44
CA LEU A 139 22.31 5.15 -3.08
C LEU A 139 22.22 6.39 -2.19
N GLU A 140 23.23 7.25 -2.18
CA GLU A 140 23.22 8.53 -1.45
C GLU A 140 22.03 9.41 -1.88
N SER A 141 21.81 9.53 -3.18
CA SER A 141 20.67 10.26 -3.72
C SER A 141 19.32 9.68 -3.26
N ARG A 142 19.21 8.35 -3.11
CA ARG A 142 18.02 7.69 -2.57
C ARG A 142 17.83 7.98 -1.09
N SER A 143 18.90 7.88 -0.30
CA SER A 143 18.86 8.20 1.12
C SER A 143 18.40 9.65 1.34
N GLN A 144 19.01 10.60 0.62
CA GLN A 144 18.63 12.02 0.70
C GLN A 144 17.17 12.26 0.31
N ALA A 145 16.69 11.59 -0.74
CA ALA A 145 15.29 11.70 -1.16
C ALA A 145 14.32 11.11 -0.11
N GLU A 146 14.69 10.00 0.53
CA GLU A 146 13.93 9.41 1.64
C GLU A 146 13.92 10.33 2.86
N ASP A 147 15.08 10.85 3.26
CA ASP A 147 15.21 11.77 4.40
C ASP A 147 14.38 13.04 4.19
N LYS A 148 14.41 13.60 2.97
CA LYS A 148 13.53 14.71 2.58
C LYS A 148 12.04 14.33 2.68
N ALA A 149 11.65 13.14 2.22
CA ALA A 149 10.26 12.69 2.29
C ALA A 149 9.80 12.45 3.75
N ASN A 150 10.68 11.93 4.60
CA ASN A 150 10.44 11.75 6.02
C ASN A 150 10.28 13.11 6.72
N TYR A 151 11.18 14.06 6.44
CA TYR A 151 11.09 15.43 6.96
C TYR A 151 9.76 16.09 6.59
N VAL A 152 9.38 16.06 5.30
CA VAL A 152 8.10 16.60 4.84
C VAL A 152 6.91 15.92 5.51
N SER A 153 6.97 14.60 5.71
CA SER A 153 5.89 13.84 6.33
C SER A 153 5.69 14.15 7.82
N LYS A 154 6.75 14.53 8.53
CA LYS A 154 6.73 14.90 9.96
C LYS A 154 6.42 16.39 10.18
N GLN A 155 6.97 17.29 9.35
CA GLN A 155 6.92 18.73 9.59
C GLN A 155 5.72 19.43 8.93
N THR A 156 5.16 18.87 7.86
CA THR A 156 4.09 19.55 7.11
C THR A 156 2.72 19.14 7.63
N ARG A 157 1.95 20.12 8.14
CA ARG A 157 0.54 19.92 8.47
C ARG A 157 -0.22 19.48 7.21
N ARG A 158 -0.96 18.38 7.30
CA ARG A 158 -1.71 17.84 6.16
C ARG A 158 -2.99 18.63 5.96
N ARG A 159 -3.28 18.95 4.70
CA ARG A 159 -4.59 19.46 4.30
C ARG A 159 -5.58 18.30 4.27
N LEU A 160 -6.60 18.40 5.09
CA LEU A 160 -7.76 17.51 5.07
C LEU A 160 -8.57 17.82 3.80
N VAL A 161 -8.95 16.78 3.06
CA VAL A 161 -9.68 16.93 1.79
C VAL A 161 -11.16 16.64 1.98
N ILE A 162 -11.49 15.68 2.85
CA ILE A 162 -12.84 15.16 3.04
C ILE A 162 -13.49 15.73 4.30
N GLY A 163 -12.67 16.00 5.34
CA GLY A 163 -13.14 16.54 6.61
C GLY A 163 -13.78 15.50 7.54
N ALA A 164 -13.56 14.20 7.28
CA ALA A 164 -14.01 13.14 8.20
C ALA A 164 -13.04 13.02 9.39
N THR A 165 -13.56 12.66 10.56
CA THR A 165 -12.74 12.47 11.78
C THR A 165 -11.64 11.43 11.59
N ILE A 166 -11.94 10.32 10.90
CA ILE A 166 -10.95 9.29 10.56
C ILE A 166 -9.83 9.79 9.63
N GLU A 167 -10.07 10.84 8.84
CA GLU A 167 -9.03 11.47 8.01
C GLU A 167 -7.99 12.19 8.88
N ILE A 168 -8.41 12.78 9.99
CA ILE A 168 -7.52 13.42 10.97
C ILE A 168 -6.60 12.38 11.60
N ASP A 169 -7.14 11.23 12.00
CA ASP A 169 -6.34 10.14 12.57
C ASP A 169 -5.39 9.53 11.51
N ALA A 170 -5.87 9.31 10.28
CA ALA A 170 -5.01 8.88 9.17
C ALA A 170 -3.86 9.85 8.89
N ALA A 171 -4.11 11.15 9.03
CA ALA A 171 -3.12 12.21 8.91
C ALA A 171 -2.07 12.19 10.04
N ALA A 172 -2.42 11.69 11.22
CA ALA A 172 -1.48 11.53 12.33
C ALA A 172 -0.68 10.22 12.24
N VAL A 173 -1.29 9.13 11.76
CA VAL A 173 -0.66 7.79 11.75
C VAL A 173 0.27 7.55 10.56
N TYR A 174 -0.20 7.80 9.34
CA TYR A 174 0.50 7.34 8.13
C TYR A 174 1.56 8.31 7.62
N THR A 175 2.47 7.88 6.74
CA THR A 175 3.30 8.81 5.96
C THR A 175 2.47 9.65 4.97
N LYS A 176 3.00 10.76 4.45
CA LYS A 176 2.26 11.63 3.51
C LYS A 176 1.72 10.87 2.30
N ALA A 177 2.56 10.05 1.66
CA ALA A 177 2.17 9.27 0.48
C ALA A 177 1.09 8.22 0.78
N LEU A 178 1.05 7.70 2.00
CA LEU A 178 0.07 6.70 2.43
C LEU A 178 -1.25 7.37 2.84
N TYR A 179 -1.17 8.54 3.46
CA TYR A 179 -2.32 9.40 3.71
C TYR A 179 -3.04 9.79 2.42
N GLU A 180 -2.32 10.20 1.38
CA GLU A 180 -2.93 10.52 0.07
C GLU A 180 -3.72 9.34 -0.50
N LYS A 181 -3.20 8.11 -0.36
CA LYS A 181 -3.92 6.89 -0.75
C LYS A 181 -5.16 6.63 0.09
N ILE A 182 -5.07 6.78 1.42
CA ILE A 182 -6.21 6.60 2.32
C ILE A 182 -7.28 7.68 2.08
N SER A 183 -6.90 8.94 1.87
CA SER A 183 -7.81 10.02 1.51
C SER A 183 -8.54 9.70 0.19
N HIS A 184 -7.84 9.17 -0.81
CA HIS A 184 -8.48 8.69 -2.04
C HIS A 184 -9.45 7.51 -1.81
N GLU A 185 -9.09 6.52 -0.99
CA GLU A 185 -10.01 5.43 -0.62
C GLU A 185 -11.21 5.92 0.19
N LEU A 186 -11.02 6.91 1.06
CA LEU A 186 -12.07 7.55 1.83
C LEU A 186 -13.02 8.33 0.91
N PHE A 187 -12.50 9.03 -0.10
CA PHE A 187 -13.32 9.70 -1.12
C PHE A 187 -14.18 8.67 -1.87
N ARG A 188 -13.55 7.57 -2.32
CA ARG A 188 -14.26 6.47 -2.99
C ARG A 188 -15.32 5.82 -2.11
N SER A 189 -15.14 5.82 -0.78
CA SER A 189 -16.13 5.25 0.14
C SER A 189 -17.49 5.94 0.05
N GLY A 190 -17.53 7.22 -0.35
CA GLY A 190 -18.77 7.98 -0.55
C GLY A 190 -19.70 7.40 -1.62
N SER A 191 -19.17 6.63 -2.57
CA SER A 191 -19.95 5.99 -3.65
C SER A 191 -20.62 4.67 -3.24
N PHE A 192 -20.46 4.23 -1.98
CA PHE A 192 -20.97 2.95 -1.50
C PHE A 192 -22.04 3.15 -0.42
N ASP A 193 -22.99 2.22 -0.38
CA ASP A 193 -23.99 2.09 0.67
C ASP A 193 -23.64 0.90 1.56
N ALA A 194 -23.74 1.06 2.88
CA ALA A 194 -23.53 -0.03 3.85
C ALA A 194 -24.81 -0.33 4.63
N ARG A 195 -25.17 -1.61 4.70
CA ARG A 195 -26.29 -2.10 5.52
C ARG A 195 -25.78 -3.13 6.53
N ARG A 196 -26.17 -2.97 7.79
CA ARG A 196 -25.86 -3.94 8.84
C ARG A 196 -26.73 -5.19 8.65
N SER A 197 -26.11 -6.37 8.70
CA SER A 197 -26.77 -7.66 8.74
C SER A 197 -26.87 -8.12 10.20
N LYS A 198 -28.01 -8.71 10.62
CA LYS A 198 -28.20 -9.24 11.98
C LYS A 198 -27.98 -10.77 11.97
N PRO A 199 -27.37 -11.37 13.01
CA PRO A 199 -26.77 -10.80 14.22
C PRO A 199 -25.27 -10.44 14.08
N GLY A 200 -24.76 -9.54 14.94
CA GLY A 200 -23.35 -9.12 15.01
C GLY A 200 -22.99 -7.83 14.25
N HIS A 201 -21.71 -7.46 14.26
CA HIS A 201 -21.17 -6.32 13.48
C HIS A 201 -20.74 -6.74 12.07
N VAL A 202 -21.66 -7.38 11.34
CA VAL A 202 -21.46 -7.74 9.93
C VAL A 202 -22.18 -6.72 9.04
N TYR A 203 -21.49 -6.19 8.04
CA TYR A 203 -22.03 -5.21 7.10
C TYR A 203 -21.93 -5.73 5.67
N LYS A 204 -22.98 -5.47 4.89
CA LYS A 204 -23.01 -5.68 3.45
C LYS A 204 -22.87 -4.32 2.78
N VAL A 205 -21.80 -4.14 2.02
CA VAL A 205 -21.46 -2.90 1.33
C VAL A 205 -21.59 -3.12 -0.17
N LYS A 206 -22.30 -2.23 -0.86
CA LYS A 206 -22.47 -2.29 -2.31
C LYS A 206 -22.36 -0.89 -2.90
N LEU A 207 -22.03 -0.80 -4.18
CA LEU A 207 -22.05 0.50 -4.85
C LEU A 207 -23.48 1.07 -4.82
N SER A 208 -23.60 2.38 -4.62
CA SER A 208 -24.91 3.04 -4.59
C SER A 208 -25.64 2.81 -5.93
N PRO A 209 -26.95 2.50 -5.92
CA PRO A 209 -27.69 2.11 -7.13
C PRO A 209 -27.57 3.09 -8.29
N GLN A 210 -27.47 4.40 -8.00
CA GLN A 210 -27.33 5.46 -8.99
C GLN A 210 -25.99 5.43 -9.74
N LEU A 211 -24.97 4.79 -9.15
CA LEU A 211 -23.63 4.64 -9.72
C LEU A 211 -23.41 3.24 -10.30
N ALA A 212 -24.30 2.28 -10.02
CA ALA A 212 -24.19 0.90 -10.47
C ALA A 212 -24.67 0.76 -11.92
N LEU A 213 -23.76 0.97 -12.87
CA LEU A 213 -24.06 0.94 -14.32
C LEU A 213 -23.97 -0.46 -14.93
N THR A 214 -23.29 -1.39 -14.26
CA THR A 214 -23.06 -2.74 -14.74
C THR A 214 -23.40 -3.79 -13.68
N ASP A 215 -23.61 -5.04 -14.09
CA ASP A 215 -23.82 -6.14 -13.13
C ASP A 215 -22.62 -6.38 -12.22
N TYR A 216 -21.42 -5.93 -12.62
CA TYR A 216 -20.23 -5.95 -11.78
C TYR A 216 -20.32 -4.95 -10.64
N ASP A 217 -20.89 -3.78 -10.89
CA ASP A 217 -21.07 -2.73 -9.88
C ASP A 217 -22.07 -3.14 -8.78
N LYS A 218 -22.86 -4.20 -9.04
CA LYS A 218 -23.78 -4.80 -8.07
C LYS A 218 -23.09 -5.75 -7.09
N LYS A 219 -21.76 -5.93 -7.17
CA LYS A 219 -21.01 -6.77 -6.23
C LYS A 219 -21.22 -6.29 -4.80
N ILE A 220 -21.48 -7.25 -3.91
CA ILE A 220 -21.66 -7.01 -2.49
C ILE A 220 -20.41 -7.47 -1.76
N PHE A 221 -19.82 -6.58 -0.99
CA PHE A 221 -18.69 -6.86 -0.11
C PHE A 221 -19.19 -7.07 1.31
N THR A 222 -18.59 -8.04 1.99
CA THR A 222 -18.90 -8.38 3.38
C THR A 222 -17.79 -7.84 4.27
N ILE A 223 -18.17 -7.01 5.22
CA ILE A 223 -17.28 -6.42 6.21
C ILE A 223 -17.64 -7.06 7.56
N LYS A 224 -16.64 -7.58 8.26
CA LYS A 224 -16.79 -8.07 9.62
C LYS A 224 -15.97 -7.18 10.54
N VAL A 225 -16.61 -6.69 11.59
CA VAL A 225 -15.98 -5.86 12.61
C VAL A 225 -15.98 -6.66 13.91
N GLU A 226 -14.84 -6.68 14.60
CA GLU A 226 -14.76 -7.26 15.96
C GLU A 226 -15.43 -6.33 16.98
N ASP A 227 -15.93 -6.90 18.06
CA ASP A 227 -16.44 -6.13 19.20
C ASP A 227 -15.34 -5.20 19.72
N GLY A 228 -15.67 -3.92 19.93
CA GLY A 228 -14.69 -2.89 20.30
C GLY A 228 -14.05 -2.13 19.13
N TRP A 229 -14.31 -2.51 17.88
CA TRP A 229 -13.83 -1.81 16.67
C TRP A 229 -12.30 -1.82 16.48
N ASP A 230 -11.59 -2.74 17.12
CA ASP A 230 -10.13 -2.85 17.01
C ASP A 230 -9.64 -3.51 15.71
N LEU A 231 -10.53 -4.26 15.05
CA LEU A 231 -10.28 -4.88 13.76
C LEU A 231 -11.50 -4.80 12.84
N VAL A 232 -11.25 -4.39 11.61
CA VAL A 232 -12.18 -4.43 10.50
C VAL A 232 -11.59 -5.27 9.37
N THR A 233 -12.33 -6.30 8.95
CA THR A 233 -11.95 -7.17 7.83
C THR A 233 -12.96 -7.01 6.69
N CYS A 234 -12.46 -7.05 5.46
CA CYS A 234 -13.28 -6.99 4.25
C CYS A 234 -12.87 -8.12 3.31
N ASP A 235 -13.86 -8.82 2.76
CA ASP A 235 -13.67 -9.91 1.79
C ASP A 235 -13.07 -9.45 0.44
N CYS A 236 -12.87 -8.14 0.22
CA CYS A 236 -12.14 -7.68 -0.95
C CYS A 236 -10.62 -7.99 -0.88
N GLY A 237 -10.08 -8.33 0.29
CA GLY A 237 -8.67 -8.71 0.50
C GLY A 237 -7.67 -7.57 0.37
N PHE A 238 -8.13 -6.32 0.21
CA PHE A 238 -7.24 -5.17 0.00
C PHE A 238 -6.32 -4.91 1.19
N PHE A 239 -6.82 -5.10 2.42
CA PHE A 239 -6.02 -4.99 3.63
C PHE A 239 -4.95 -6.08 3.69
N ASP A 240 -5.31 -7.34 3.45
CA ASP A 240 -4.34 -8.45 3.46
C ASP A 240 -3.26 -8.25 2.41
N HIS A 241 -3.63 -7.71 1.26
CA HIS A 241 -2.70 -7.51 0.15
C HIS A 241 -1.80 -6.29 0.30
N VAL A 242 -2.34 -5.15 0.75
CA VAL A 242 -1.68 -3.84 0.76
C VAL A 242 -1.30 -3.39 2.17
N GLY A 243 -2.05 -3.81 3.18
CA GLY A 243 -1.93 -3.35 4.57
C GLY A 243 -2.64 -2.02 4.82
N LEU A 244 -3.64 -1.67 4.01
CA LEU A 244 -4.45 -0.45 4.16
C LEU A 244 -5.93 -0.78 4.11
N LEU A 245 -6.76 0.01 4.80
CA LEU A 245 -8.21 -0.12 4.72
C LEU A 245 -8.70 0.27 3.32
N CYS A 246 -9.62 -0.52 2.77
CA CYS A 246 -10.29 -0.20 1.51
C CYS A 246 -11.44 0.79 1.73
N CYS A 247 -11.92 1.38 0.63
CA CYS A 247 -13.12 2.19 0.62
C CYS A 247 -14.34 1.52 1.28
N HIS A 248 -14.49 0.19 1.19
CA HIS A 248 -15.61 -0.52 1.81
C HIS A 248 -15.54 -0.52 3.34
N SER A 249 -14.35 -0.81 3.91
CA SER A 249 -14.13 -0.75 5.35
C SER A 249 -14.26 0.67 5.88
N LEU A 250 -13.71 1.65 5.14
CA LEU A 250 -13.83 3.07 5.48
C LEU A 250 -15.28 3.55 5.47
N LYS A 251 -16.11 3.09 4.53
CA LYS A 251 -17.56 3.40 4.51
C LYS A 251 -18.23 2.96 5.81
N VAL A 252 -17.93 1.75 6.28
CA VAL A 252 -18.51 1.22 7.53
C VAL A 252 -18.02 2.03 8.73
N LEU A 253 -16.74 2.37 8.81
CA LEU A 253 -16.18 3.18 9.90
C LEU A 253 -16.83 4.58 9.96
N VAL A 254 -16.89 5.27 8.82
CA VAL A 254 -17.52 6.60 8.73
C VAL A 254 -19.00 6.54 9.11
N GLN A 255 -19.75 5.55 8.61
CA GLN A 255 -21.19 5.41 8.91
C GLN A 255 -21.49 5.16 10.39
N ASN A 256 -20.54 4.56 11.14
CA ASN A 256 -20.70 4.31 12.57
C ASN A 256 -19.94 5.34 13.42
N ASN A 257 -19.56 6.49 12.85
CA ASN A 257 -18.86 7.59 13.52
C ASN A 257 -17.53 7.18 14.19
N ILE A 258 -16.84 6.19 13.64
CA ILE A 258 -15.54 5.75 14.15
C ILE A 258 -14.46 6.69 13.60
N GLY A 259 -13.95 7.55 14.48
CA GLY A 259 -12.98 8.60 14.12
C GLY A 259 -11.52 8.18 14.17
N LYS A 260 -11.21 6.93 14.53
CA LYS A 260 -9.85 6.40 14.58
C LYS A 260 -9.72 5.19 13.67
N ILE A 261 -8.52 4.99 13.13
CA ILE A 261 -8.18 3.77 12.43
C ILE A 261 -8.07 2.64 13.46
N PRO A 262 -8.78 1.51 13.27
CA PRO A 262 -8.66 0.34 14.13
C PRO A 262 -7.20 -0.07 14.31
N LEU A 263 -6.78 -0.31 15.57
CA LEU A 263 -5.37 -0.53 15.91
C LEU A 263 -4.76 -1.71 15.15
N ARG A 264 -5.52 -2.81 15.01
CA ARG A 264 -5.05 -4.02 14.31
C ARG A 264 -5.05 -3.87 12.79
N ASN A 265 -5.63 -2.80 12.26
CA ASN A 265 -5.51 -2.42 10.85
C ASN A 265 -4.35 -1.45 10.57
N ILE A 266 -3.50 -1.15 11.56
CA ILE A 266 -2.30 -0.31 11.37
C ILE A 266 -1.07 -1.20 11.18
N VAL A 267 -0.49 -1.17 9.99
CA VAL A 267 0.78 -1.86 9.70
C VAL A 267 1.95 -0.91 9.96
N LYS A 268 2.86 -1.26 10.88
CA LYS A 268 4.01 -0.43 11.29
C LYS A 268 4.78 0.17 10.10
N ARG A 269 5.00 -0.61 9.04
CA ARG A 269 5.67 -0.19 7.79
C ARG A 269 5.09 1.10 7.17
N TRP A 270 3.81 1.38 7.37
CA TRP A 270 3.11 2.51 6.75
C TRP A 270 3.06 3.76 7.61
N THR A 271 3.48 3.65 8.86
CA THR A 271 3.38 4.72 9.86
C THR A 271 4.52 5.74 9.75
N LEU A 272 4.33 6.92 10.33
CA LEU A 272 5.40 7.93 10.46
C LEU A 272 6.60 7.42 11.28
N TRP A 273 6.36 6.45 12.15
CA TRP A 273 7.34 5.81 13.01
C TRP A 273 7.81 4.45 12.47
N ALA A 274 7.69 4.20 11.16
CA ALA A 274 8.12 2.95 10.54
C ALA A 274 9.59 2.58 10.83
N ARG A 275 10.46 3.60 10.96
CA ARG A 275 11.89 3.45 11.28
C ARG A 275 12.19 3.50 12.78
N GLU A 276 11.23 3.86 13.61
CA GLU A 276 11.42 3.91 15.04
C GLU A 276 11.34 2.48 15.59
N SER A 277 12.29 2.12 16.44
CA SER A 277 12.39 0.78 17.00
C SER A 277 11.17 0.40 17.84
N ARG A 278 10.33 1.35 18.27
CA ARG A 278 9.07 1.10 18.99
C ARG A 278 7.86 1.83 18.36
N PRO A 279 6.68 1.18 18.29
CA PRO A 279 5.40 1.86 18.15
C PRO A 279 5.07 2.61 19.45
N LEU A 280 4.59 3.85 19.35
CA LEU A 280 4.21 4.73 20.48
C LEU A 280 3.25 4.09 21.51
N HIS A 281 2.49 3.06 21.13
CA HIS A 281 1.52 2.39 22.02
C HIS A 281 2.14 1.40 23.03
N LEU A 282 3.45 1.15 22.97
CA LEU A 282 4.21 0.29 23.90
C LEU A 282 5.26 1.09 24.71
N ALA A 283 5.16 2.41 24.73
CA ALA A 283 6.14 3.26 25.42
C ALA A 283 5.99 3.24 26.96
N ASN A 284 4.87 2.74 27.49
CA ASN A 284 4.56 2.87 28.93
C ASN A 284 4.93 1.65 29.79
N GLU A 285 5.52 0.60 29.25
CA GLU A 285 5.97 -0.52 30.08
C GLU A 285 7.40 -0.95 29.73
N VAL A 286 8.21 -1.05 30.78
CA VAL A 286 9.48 -1.78 30.97
C VAL A 286 10.78 -0.95 31.00
N GLU A 287 11.53 -1.28 32.06
CA GLU A 287 12.61 -0.64 32.80
C GLU A 287 13.90 -0.25 32.03
N MET A 288 14.52 0.82 32.53
CA MET A 288 15.67 1.56 31.98
C MET A 288 17.05 0.91 32.19
N GLY A 289 17.19 -0.41 31.97
CA GLY A 289 18.45 -1.09 32.29
C GLY A 289 19.56 -0.92 31.24
N GLU A 290 19.31 -1.37 30.00
CA GLU A 290 20.42 -1.66 29.07
C GLU A 290 20.46 -0.78 27.81
N LEU A 291 19.33 -0.18 27.40
CA LEU A 291 19.23 0.58 26.15
C LEU A 291 19.72 2.04 26.28
N SER A 292 19.87 2.53 27.51
CA SER A 292 20.36 3.88 27.79
C SER A 292 21.81 4.08 27.34
N SER A 293 22.56 3.03 26.98
CA SER A 293 23.95 3.09 26.55
C SER A 293 24.14 3.35 25.05
N GLN A 294 23.11 3.12 24.22
CA GLN A 294 23.22 3.26 22.77
C GLN A 294 23.13 4.73 22.33
N ILE A 295 24.17 5.20 21.62
CA ILE A 295 24.28 6.59 21.14
C ILE A 295 23.07 7.00 20.29
N THR A 296 22.59 6.11 19.42
CA THR A 296 21.42 6.36 18.56
C THR A 296 20.12 6.51 19.37
N TYR A 297 19.97 5.75 20.46
CA TYR A 297 18.83 5.86 21.36
C TYR A 297 18.87 7.18 22.13
N ARG A 298 20.01 7.52 22.76
CA ARG A 298 20.22 8.81 23.45
C ARG A 298 19.92 10.00 22.54
N ARG A 299 20.44 9.96 21.31
CA ARG A 299 20.25 11.03 20.33
C ARG A 299 18.80 11.18 19.89
N ASN A 300 18.08 10.08 19.69
CA ASN A 300 16.67 10.13 19.31
C ASN A 300 15.78 10.62 20.46
N VAL A 301 16.02 10.17 21.69
CA VAL A 301 15.27 10.63 22.88
C VAL A 301 15.47 12.14 23.09
N LEU A 302 16.73 12.61 23.04
CA LEU A 302 17.04 14.03 23.17
C LEU A 302 16.44 14.86 22.02
N TYR A 303 16.43 14.33 20.79
CA TYR A 303 15.82 15.02 19.66
C TYR A 303 14.31 15.19 19.83
N VAL A 304 13.60 14.14 20.25
CA VAL A 304 12.14 14.20 20.48
C VAL A 304 11.82 15.16 21.63
N ALA A 305 12.51 15.05 22.76
CA ALA A 305 12.35 15.94 23.90
C ALA A 305 12.62 17.41 23.54
N ALA A 306 13.64 17.69 22.72
CA ALA A 306 13.92 19.03 22.24
C ALA A 306 12.83 19.58 21.32
N MET A 307 12.24 18.75 20.46
CA MET A 307 11.13 19.17 19.60
C MET A 307 9.86 19.48 20.40
N ASP A 308 9.55 18.68 21.43
CA ASP A 308 8.41 18.93 22.30
C ASP A 308 8.61 20.22 23.12
N LEU A 309 9.82 20.43 23.64
CA LEU A 309 10.18 21.65 24.37
C LEU A 309 10.08 22.91 23.47
N ILE A 310 10.51 22.83 22.21
CA ILE A 310 10.36 23.93 21.24
C ILE A 310 8.87 24.25 21.02
N LYS A 311 8.04 23.22 20.88
CA LYS A 311 6.60 23.39 20.66
C LYS A 311 5.89 24.01 21.87
N GLU A 312 6.31 23.68 23.09
CA GLU A 312 5.82 24.33 24.32
C GLU A 312 6.34 25.77 24.44
N ALA A 313 7.58 26.02 24.07
CA ALA A 313 8.17 27.37 24.05
C ALA A 313 7.47 28.32 23.06
N GLU A 314 6.93 27.79 21.95
CA GLU A 314 6.15 28.57 20.97
C GLU A 314 4.77 29.02 21.50
N SER A 315 4.28 28.44 22.60
CA SER A 315 2.94 28.70 23.12
C SER A 315 2.81 29.98 23.96
N GLY A 316 3.92 30.59 24.40
CA GLY A 316 3.89 31.82 25.20
C GLY A 316 5.26 32.36 25.57
N SER A 317 5.32 33.66 25.91
CA SER A 317 6.58 34.33 26.28
C SER A 317 7.21 33.77 27.56
N GLU A 318 6.39 33.29 28.50
CA GLU A 318 6.85 32.72 29.77
C GLU A 318 7.35 31.28 29.61
N SER A 319 6.70 30.47 28.77
CA SER A 319 7.16 29.12 28.43
C SER A 319 8.43 29.14 27.59
N PHE A 320 8.57 30.12 26.68
CA PHE A 320 9.82 30.36 25.97
C PHE A 320 10.98 30.65 26.92
N GLN A 321 10.79 31.58 27.87
CA GLN A 321 11.85 31.96 28.81
C GLN A 321 12.25 30.78 29.69
N THR A 322 11.28 29.99 30.15
CA THR A 322 11.51 28.80 30.97
C THR A 322 12.30 27.73 30.20
N ALA A 323 11.89 27.42 28.97
CA ALA A 323 12.58 26.47 28.10
C ALA A 323 13.99 26.94 27.74
N PHE A 324 14.17 28.23 27.46
CA PHE A 324 15.45 28.81 27.10
C PHE A 324 16.44 28.76 28.27
N THR A 325 16.00 29.12 29.49
CA THR A 325 16.81 29.02 30.70
C THR A 325 17.23 27.57 30.97
N ALA A 326 16.30 26.61 30.87
CA ALA A 326 16.60 25.19 31.07
C ALA A 326 17.65 24.66 30.07
N ILE A 327 17.64 25.13 28.81
CA ILE A 327 18.65 24.77 27.82
C ILE A 327 20.01 25.43 28.13
N CYS A 328 20.00 26.67 28.62
CA CYS A 328 21.21 27.39 29.02
C CYS A 328 21.89 26.76 30.24
N GLU A 329 21.12 26.26 31.20
CA GLU A 329 21.61 25.57 32.40
C GLU A 329 22.11 24.15 32.10
N ALA A 330 21.62 23.52 31.02
CA ALA A 330 22.02 22.18 30.61
C ALA A 330 23.31 22.14 29.73
N LYS A 331 23.86 23.31 29.37
CA LYS A 331 25.18 23.44 28.72
C LYS A 331 26.29 23.56 29.74
#